data_AF-A0A1X7KTJ7-F1
#
_entry.id   AF-A0A1X7KTJ7-F1
#
_cell.length_a   1.000
_cell.length_b   1.000
_cell.length_c   1.000
_cell.angle_alpha   90.00
_cell.angle_beta   90.00
_cell.angle_gamma   90.00
#
_symmetry.space_group_name_H-M   'P 1'
#
loop_
_entity.id
_entity.type
_entity.pdbx_description
1 polymer ?
#
loop_
_entity_poly.entity_id
_entity_poly.type
_entity_poly.pdbx_seq_one_letter_code
_entity_poly.pdbx_strand_id
1 'polypeptide(L)'
;MIGEKLRYHGVALARLVAEAGQEVTIHALKDRSHCAYAVNDDVIFVKYSTSRLSPWRFAFSDDQRAELEELACEYPAVWIVLVCGPEGVLTIPWADVLTELLGENDEGAFSLQASRKRGEKFRLSGIWDAPLVISEKDFPSRLFD
;
A
#
# COMPACT_ATOMS: atom_id res chain seq x y z
N MET A 1 -21.14 0.89 15.08
CA MET A 1 -20.76 1.21 13.68
C MET A 1 -19.31 0.77 13.49
N ILE A 2 -18.98 0.03 12.42
CA ILE A 2 -17.58 -0.35 12.15
C ILE A 2 -16.84 0.87 11.61
N GLY A 3 -15.70 1.23 12.19
CA GLY A 3 -14.89 2.37 11.75
C GLY A 3 -14.33 2.18 10.34
N GLU A 4 -14.14 3.27 9.59
CA GLU A 4 -13.68 3.24 8.20
C GLU A 4 -12.36 2.50 8.03
N LYS A 5 -11.39 2.79 8.90
CA LYS A 5 -10.11 2.08 8.95
C LYS A 5 -10.29 0.56 8.99
N LEU A 6 -11.12 0.06 9.92
CA LEU A 6 -11.38 -1.37 10.04
C LEU A 6 -12.04 -1.94 8.78
N ARG A 7 -12.92 -1.18 8.13
CA ARG A 7 -13.55 -1.60 6.86
C ARG A 7 -12.51 -1.77 5.75
N TYR A 8 -11.69 -0.75 5.50
CA TYR A 8 -10.75 -0.78 4.38
C TYR A 8 -9.54 -1.66 4.63
N HIS A 9 -9.00 -1.67 5.86
CA HIS A 9 -7.93 -2.60 6.22
C HIS A 9 -8.44 -4.05 6.18
N GLY A 10 -9.68 -4.27 6.62
CA GLY A 10 -10.34 -5.57 6.52
C GLY A 10 -10.43 -6.07 5.07
N VAL A 11 -10.71 -5.20 4.10
CA VAL A 11 -10.71 -5.57 2.66
C VAL A 11 -9.35 -6.07 2.21
N ALA A 12 -8.28 -5.34 2.53
CA ALA A 12 -6.91 -5.74 2.16
C ALA A 12 -6.52 -7.08 2.80
N LEU A 13 -6.74 -7.23 4.11
CA LEU A 13 -6.38 -8.45 4.84
C LEU A 13 -7.23 -9.66 4.45
N ALA A 14 -8.54 -9.48 4.26
CA ALA A 14 -9.42 -10.56 3.83
C ALA A 14 -9.06 -11.07 2.43
N ARG A 15 -8.77 -10.15 1.50
CA ARG A 15 -8.31 -10.50 0.16
C ARG A 15 -6.96 -11.21 0.20
N LEU A 16 -6.01 -10.71 1.01
CA LEU A 16 -4.70 -11.33 1.18
C LEU A 16 -4.82 -12.79 1.61
N VAL A 17 -5.59 -13.06 2.67
CA VAL A 17 -5.78 -14.43 3.18
C VAL A 17 -6.52 -15.32 2.15
N ALA A 18 -7.50 -14.77 1.43
CA ALA A 18 -8.27 -15.53 0.46
C ALA A 18 -7.49 -15.90 -0.82
N GLU A 19 -6.54 -15.05 -1.23
CA GLU A 19 -5.85 -15.15 -2.52
C GLU A 19 -4.36 -15.52 -2.40
N ALA A 20 -3.79 -15.62 -1.19
CA ALA A 20 -2.37 -15.91 -0.99
C ALA A 20 -1.90 -17.26 -1.58
N GLY A 21 -2.78 -18.26 -1.63
CA GLY A 21 -2.44 -19.60 -2.13
C GLY A 21 -1.50 -20.42 -1.23
N GLN A 22 -1.06 -19.86 -0.10
CA GLN A 22 -0.21 -20.50 0.90
C GLN A 22 -0.60 -20.09 2.34
N GLU A 23 0.09 -20.63 3.34
CA GLU A 23 -0.09 -20.22 4.73
C GLU A 23 0.34 -18.76 4.94
N VAL A 24 -0.48 -18.02 5.71
CA VAL A 24 -0.23 -16.61 6.01
C VAL A 24 -0.32 -16.40 7.52
N THR A 25 0.77 -15.91 8.10
CA THR A 25 0.80 -15.42 9.47
C THR A 25 0.68 -13.89 9.46
N ILE A 26 -0.22 -13.32 10.27
CA ILE A 26 -0.44 -11.87 10.33
C ILE A 26 -0.33 -11.39 11.77
N HIS A 27 0.61 -10.47 12.02
CA HIS A 27 0.76 -9.80 13.31
C HIS A 27 0.54 -8.29 13.16
N ALA A 28 -0.26 -7.72 14.06
CA ALA A 28 -0.43 -6.28 14.08
C ALA A 28 0.75 -5.61 14.79
N LEU A 29 1.34 -4.59 14.17
CA LEU A 29 2.47 -3.84 14.72
C LEU A 29 1.98 -2.68 15.60
N LYS A 30 0.99 -2.91 16.48
CA LYS A 30 0.18 -1.85 17.13
C LYS A 30 0.98 -0.82 17.93
N ASP A 31 2.11 -1.21 18.49
CA ASP A 31 2.97 -0.34 19.31
C ASP A 31 3.86 0.59 18.45
N ARG A 32 3.94 0.29 17.14
CA ARG A 32 4.78 1.02 16.17
C ARG A 32 3.97 1.68 15.08
N SER A 33 2.86 1.05 14.70
CA SER A 33 2.07 1.42 13.54
C SER A 33 0.58 1.23 13.77
N HIS A 34 -0.16 2.20 13.26
CA HIS A 34 -1.59 2.07 13.04
C HIS A 34 -1.93 1.60 11.62
N CYS A 35 -0.97 1.61 10.70
CA CYS A 35 -1.19 1.30 9.29
C CYS A 35 -0.57 -0.02 8.85
N ALA A 36 0.35 -0.59 9.64
CA ALA A 36 1.18 -1.71 9.24
C ALA A 36 0.84 -3.03 9.93
N TYR A 37 1.12 -4.11 9.21
CA TYR A 37 0.99 -5.49 9.65
C TYR A 37 2.21 -6.27 9.18
N ALA A 38 2.81 -7.06 10.07
CA ALA A 38 3.76 -8.08 9.64
C ALA A 38 2.98 -9.23 9.02
N VAL A 39 3.37 -9.63 7.82
CA VAL A 39 2.79 -10.73 7.04
C VAL A 39 3.92 -11.69 6.69
N ASN A 40 3.92 -12.85 7.35
CA ASN A 40 5.10 -13.73 7.40
C ASN A 40 6.33 -12.95 7.87
N ASP A 41 7.38 -12.88 7.04
CA ASP A 41 8.62 -12.15 7.33
C ASP A 41 8.61 -10.70 6.82
N ASP A 42 7.61 -10.33 6.01
CA ASP A 42 7.49 -9.00 5.38
C ASP A 42 6.51 -8.08 6.12
N VAL A 43 6.44 -6.82 5.71
CA VAL A 43 5.46 -5.85 6.22
C VAL A 43 4.59 -5.30 5.10
N ILE A 44 3.29 -5.21 5.36
CA ILE A 44 2.37 -4.40 4.54
C ILE A 44 1.98 -3.13 5.30
N PHE A 45 2.00 -1.99 4.62
CA PHE A 45 1.53 -0.70 5.12
C PHE A 45 0.28 -0.28 4.36
N VAL A 46 -0.88 -0.34 5.03
CA VAL A 46 -2.18 -0.16 4.39
C VAL A 46 -2.64 1.29 4.50
N LYS A 47 -2.94 1.88 3.35
CA LYS A 47 -3.64 3.16 3.22
C LYS A 47 -4.90 2.99 2.39
N TYR A 48 -5.88 3.85 2.62
CA TYR A 48 -7.17 3.76 1.94
C TYR A 48 -7.64 5.14 1.52
N SER A 49 -8.46 5.16 0.48
CA SER A 49 -9.21 6.34 0.05
C SER A 49 -10.70 6.04 0.12
N THR A 50 -11.47 6.98 0.65
CA THR A 50 -12.93 6.91 0.70
C THR A 50 -13.59 7.43 -0.57
N SER A 51 -12.82 7.96 -1.52
CA SER A 51 -13.35 8.42 -2.81
C SER A 51 -13.97 7.26 -3.58
N ARG A 52 -15.15 7.49 -4.16
CA ARG A 52 -15.86 6.50 -4.97
C ARG A 52 -15.32 6.40 -6.40
N LEU A 53 -14.66 7.44 -6.89
CA LEU A 53 -14.19 7.54 -8.26
C LEU A 53 -12.71 7.90 -8.27
N SER A 54 -11.99 7.42 -9.28
CA SER A 54 -10.62 7.83 -9.55
C SER A 54 -10.55 9.32 -9.91
N PRO A 55 -9.46 10.03 -9.58
CA PRO A 55 -8.26 9.51 -8.90
C PRO A 55 -8.42 9.38 -7.38
N TRP A 56 -7.78 8.37 -6.80
CA TRP A 56 -7.67 8.17 -5.36
C TRP A 56 -6.34 8.73 -4.86
N ARG A 57 -6.39 9.62 -3.87
CA ARG A 57 -5.20 10.22 -3.27
C ARG A 57 -4.92 9.61 -1.90
N PHE A 58 -3.65 9.38 -1.63
CA PHE A 58 -3.13 8.83 -0.38
C PHE A 58 -2.00 9.74 0.11
N ALA A 59 -2.26 10.48 1.19
CA ALA A 59 -1.25 11.33 1.80
C ALA A 59 -0.53 10.58 2.92
N PHE A 60 0.78 10.74 3.00
CA PHE A 60 1.66 10.18 4.02
C PHE A 60 2.28 11.36 4.78
N SER A 61 2.09 11.41 6.10
CA SER A 61 2.71 12.43 6.95
C SER A 61 4.20 12.15 7.14
N ASP A 62 4.93 13.14 7.67
CA ASP A 62 6.35 12.96 8.05
C ASP A 62 6.53 11.76 9.00
N ASP A 63 5.66 11.63 10.01
CA ASP A 63 5.68 10.49 10.92
C ASP A 63 5.49 9.15 10.19
N GLN A 64 4.62 9.10 9.18
CA GLN A 64 4.39 7.87 8.40
C GLN A 64 5.53 7.56 7.46
N ARG A 65 6.23 8.59 6.95
CA ARG A 65 7.45 8.42 6.17
C ARG A 65 8.57 7.85 7.04
N ALA A 66 8.81 8.44 8.21
CA ALA A 66 9.79 7.93 9.18
C ALA A 66 9.46 6.50 9.62
N GLU A 67 8.18 6.20 9.88
CA GLU A 67 7.73 4.85 10.21
C GLU A 67 8.03 3.84 9.08
N LEU A 68 7.80 4.20 7.82
CA LEU A 68 8.14 3.34 6.68
C LEU A 68 9.65 3.11 6.54
N GLU A 69 10.47 4.12 6.82
CA GLU A 69 11.93 4.03 6.82
C GLU A 69 12.46 3.13 7.94
N GLU A 70 11.89 3.25 9.15
CA GLU A 70 12.21 2.37 10.28
C GLU A 70 11.84 0.91 9.97
N LEU A 71 10.64 0.67 9.44
CA LEU A 71 10.20 -0.66 9.04
C LEU A 71 11.10 -1.24 7.94
N ALA A 72 11.55 -0.43 6.99
CA ALA A 72 12.45 -0.87 5.92
C ALA A 72 13.86 -1.21 6.41
N CYS A 73 14.28 -0.68 7.57
CA CYS A 73 15.54 -1.08 8.21
C CYS A 73 15.43 -2.42 8.94
N GLU A 74 14.23 -2.82 9.37
CA GLU A 74 14.01 -3.98 10.25
C GLU A 74 13.48 -5.22 9.52
N TYR A 75 12.76 -5.04 8.42
CA TYR A 75 12.10 -6.11 7.68
C TYR A 75 12.70 -6.28 6.28
N PRO A 76 12.72 -7.51 5.73
CA PRO A 76 13.28 -7.78 4.40
C PRO A 76 12.58 -6.98 3.30
N ALA A 77 11.26 -6.87 3.36
CA ALA A 77 10.50 -6.01 2.47
C ALA A 77 9.34 -5.30 3.17
N VAL A 78 9.10 -4.06 2.72
CA VAL A 78 7.93 -3.26 3.10
C VAL A 78 7.12 -2.99 1.84
N TRP A 79 5.83 -3.31 1.89
CA TRP A 79 4.90 -3.15 0.79
C TRP A 79 3.86 -2.09 1.11
N ILE A 80 3.72 -1.09 0.24
CA ILE A 80 2.60 -0.16 0.32
C ILE A 80 1.37 -0.84 -0.30
N VAL A 81 0.28 -0.88 0.45
CA VAL A 81 -1.01 -1.43 0.00
C VAL A 81 -2.04 -0.32 0.00
N LEU A 82 -2.55 0.05 -1.19
CA LEU A 82 -3.50 1.13 -1.36
C LEU A 82 -4.88 0.59 -1.72
N VAL A 83 -5.87 0.87 -0.86
CA VAL A 83 -7.27 0.48 -1.07
C VAL A 83 -8.01 1.62 -1.78
N CYS A 84 -8.37 1.39 -3.04
CA CYS A 84 -9.00 2.35 -3.94
C CYS A 84 -10.54 2.30 -3.85
N GLY A 85 -11.10 2.53 -2.65
CA GLY A 85 -12.53 2.45 -2.44
C GLY A 85 -13.08 1.05 -2.80
N PRO A 86 -14.18 0.94 -3.55
CA PRO A 86 -14.73 -0.34 -4.00
C PRO A 86 -14.03 -0.92 -5.25
N GLU A 87 -13.14 -0.18 -5.91
CA GLU A 87 -12.62 -0.56 -7.25
C GLU A 87 -11.47 -1.57 -7.20
N GLY A 88 -10.78 -1.68 -6.07
CA GLY A 88 -9.70 -2.66 -5.93
C GLY A 88 -8.63 -2.27 -4.93
N VAL A 89 -7.62 -3.13 -4.85
CA VAL A 89 -6.43 -2.97 -4.00
C VAL A 89 -5.21 -3.10 -4.91
N LEU A 90 -4.28 -2.17 -4.77
CA LEU A 90 -2.99 -2.22 -5.46
C LEU A 90 -1.86 -2.31 -4.44
N THR A 91 -0.73 -2.86 -4.86
CA THR A 91 0.47 -2.96 -4.02
C THR A 91 1.73 -2.59 -4.79
N ILE A 92 2.69 -2.05 -4.08
CA ILE A 92 4.01 -1.66 -4.60
C ILE A 92 5.05 -1.76 -3.47
N PRO A 93 6.28 -2.27 -3.73
CA PRO A 93 7.36 -2.19 -2.76
C PRO A 93 7.66 -0.75 -2.37
N TRP A 94 7.98 -0.51 -1.10
CA TRP A 94 8.40 0.80 -0.62
C TRP A 94 9.65 1.31 -1.35
N ALA A 95 10.60 0.42 -1.65
CA ALA A 95 11.78 0.75 -2.45
C ALA A 95 11.41 1.33 -3.83
N ASP A 96 10.47 0.71 -4.54
CA ASP A 96 9.99 1.19 -5.85
C ASP A 96 9.27 2.55 -5.72
N VAL A 97 8.57 2.81 -4.60
CA VAL A 97 7.97 4.13 -4.35
C VAL A 97 9.05 5.20 -4.26
N LEU A 98 10.13 4.94 -3.52
CA LEU A 98 11.25 5.87 -3.38
C LEU A 98 11.90 6.17 -4.73
N THR A 99 12.28 5.13 -5.49
CA THR A 99 13.06 5.30 -6.72
C THR A 99 12.23 5.83 -7.88
N GLU A 100 10.98 5.40 -8.03
CA GLU A 100 10.18 5.68 -9.23
C GLU A 100 9.14 6.81 -9.04
N LEU A 101 8.67 7.05 -7.81
CA LEU A 101 7.54 7.96 -7.57
C LEU A 101 7.93 9.23 -6.81
N LEU A 102 8.94 9.17 -5.94
CA LEU A 102 9.37 10.28 -5.08
C LEU A 102 10.73 10.86 -5.49
N GLY A 103 11.64 10.04 -6.02
CA GLY A 103 12.98 10.46 -6.43
C GLY A 103 13.98 10.56 -5.27
N GLU A 104 15.28 10.51 -5.58
CA GLU A 104 16.36 10.31 -4.60
C GLU A 104 16.52 11.40 -3.52
N ASN A 105 15.94 12.59 -3.70
CA ASN A 105 16.08 13.72 -2.75
C ASN A 105 14.76 14.12 -2.07
N ASP A 106 13.71 13.29 -2.17
CA ASP A 106 12.43 13.57 -1.51
C ASP A 106 12.49 13.19 -0.02
N GLU A 107 12.42 14.21 0.83
CA GLU A 107 12.38 14.08 2.27
C GLU A 107 11.03 14.58 2.81
N GLY A 108 10.45 13.81 3.73
CA GLY A 108 9.24 14.18 4.47
C GLY A 108 7.93 13.68 3.86
N ALA A 109 6.86 14.42 4.17
CA ALA A 109 5.50 14.09 3.81
C ALA A 109 5.30 14.06 2.29
N PHE A 110 4.69 12.97 1.81
CA PHE A 110 4.47 12.76 0.38
C PHE A 110 3.03 12.34 0.09
N SER A 111 2.68 12.28 -1.18
CA SER A 111 1.36 11.80 -1.61
C SER A 111 1.46 10.94 -2.85
N LEU A 112 0.69 9.86 -2.87
CA LEU A 112 0.51 9.01 -4.03
C LEU A 112 -0.90 9.18 -4.59
N GLN A 113 -1.01 9.09 -5.91
CA GLN A 113 -2.27 9.18 -6.62
C GLN A 113 -2.47 7.96 -7.51
N ALA A 114 -3.48 7.15 -7.20
CA ALA A 114 -3.89 6.04 -8.03
C ALA A 114 -5.03 6.46 -8.96
N SER A 115 -4.99 6.04 -10.21
CA SER A 115 -6.07 6.23 -11.17
C SER A 115 -6.30 4.97 -12.00
N ARG A 116 -7.53 4.77 -12.47
CA ARG A 116 -7.91 3.61 -13.28
C ARG A 116 -9.06 4.00 -14.20
N LYS A 117 -8.94 3.66 -15.49
CA LYS A 117 -10.09 3.64 -16.40
C LYS A 117 -10.72 2.26 -16.37
N ARG A 118 -12.02 2.19 -16.67
CA ARG A 118 -12.78 0.93 -16.66
C ARG A 118 -12.09 -0.12 -17.54
N GLY A 119 -11.74 -1.25 -16.96
CA GLY A 119 -11.07 -2.36 -17.65
C GLY A 119 -9.56 -2.21 -17.86
N GLU A 120 -8.96 -1.09 -17.45
CA GLU A 120 -7.51 -0.89 -17.52
C GLU A 120 -6.81 -1.29 -16.20
N LYS A 121 -5.48 -1.37 -16.25
CA LYS A 121 -4.62 -1.50 -15.07
C LYS A 121 -4.62 -0.20 -14.25
N PHE A 122 -4.18 -0.28 -12.99
CA PHE A 122 -3.99 0.92 -12.17
C PHE A 122 -2.77 1.69 -12.66
N ARG A 123 -2.85 3.02 -12.54
CA ARG A 123 -1.75 3.96 -12.77
C ARG A 123 -1.47 4.66 -11.44
N LEU A 124 -0.29 4.47 -10.89
CA LEU A 124 0.15 5.07 -9.65
C LEU A 124 1.17 6.17 -9.96
N SER A 125 0.88 7.39 -9.51
CA SER A 125 1.75 8.56 -9.68
C SER A 125 2.18 9.08 -8.32
N GLY A 126 3.41 9.57 -8.24
CA GLY A 126 3.92 10.38 -7.13
C GLY A 126 4.09 11.83 -7.57
N ILE A 127 5.22 12.44 -7.21
CA ILE A 127 5.55 13.83 -7.58
C ILE A 127 6.09 13.90 -9.02
N TRP A 128 6.69 12.82 -9.56
CA TRP A 128 7.36 12.79 -10.87
C TRP A 128 6.53 12.20 -12.03
N ASP A 129 7.05 12.38 -13.26
CA ASP A 129 6.30 12.52 -14.53
C ASP A 129 5.63 11.26 -15.10
N ALA A 130 6.08 10.04 -14.79
CA ALA A 130 5.55 8.83 -15.40
C ALA A 130 4.79 7.95 -14.38
N PRO A 131 3.47 7.71 -14.55
CA PRO A 131 2.76 6.78 -13.69
C PRO A 131 3.28 5.35 -13.86
N LEU A 132 3.55 4.68 -12.75
CA LEU A 132 3.76 3.23 -12.73
C LEU A 132 2.44 2.51 -13.04
N VAL A 133 2.52 1.51 -13.91
CA VAL A 133 1.37 0.68 -14.26
C VAL A 133 1.37 -0.57 -13.38
N ILE A 134 0.39 -0.66 -12.48
CA ILE A 134 0.27 -1.75 -11.51
C ILE A 134 -0.95 -2.60 -11.87
N SER A 135 -0.77 -3.91 -11.92
CA SER A 135 -1.88 -4.83 -12.14
C SER A 135 -2.62 -5.06 -10.83
N GLU A 136 -3.95 -5.12 -10.89
CA GLU A 136 -4.77 -5.46 -9.72
C GLU A 136 -4.45 -6.86 -9.16
N LYS A 137 -3.95 -7.75 -10.03
CA LYS A 137 -3.54 -9.11 -9.67
C LYS A 137 -2.22 -9.15 -8.88
N ASP A 138 -1.45 -8.06 -8.91
CA ASP A 138 -0.16 -7.99 -8.20
C ASP A 138 -0.37 -8.08 -6.68
N PHE A 139 -1.54 -7.67 -6.17
CA PHE A 139 -1.93 -7.94 -4.80
C PHE A 139 -2.88 -9.14 -4.72
N PRO A 140 -2.63 -10.14 -3.84
CA PRO A 140 -1.48 -10.27 -2.95
C PRO A 140 -0.29 -11.03 -3.58
N SER A 141 -0.38 -11.48 -4.84
CA SER A 141 0.59 -12.43 -5.42
C SER A 141 2.05 -12.01 -5.29
N ARG A 142 2.39 -10.74 -5.54
CA ARG A 142 3.77 -10.24 -5.46
C ARG A 142 4.38 -10.24 -4.06
N LEU A 143 3.57 -10.34 -2.99
CA LEU A 143 4.08 -10.45 -1.61
C LEU A 143 4.67 -11.83 -1.32
N PHE A 144 4.51 -12.78 -2.25
CA PHE A 144 4.75 -14.19 -2.05
C PHE A 144 5.64 -14.82 -3.14
N ASP A 145 6.15 -13.98 -4.06
CA ASP A 145 6.99 -14.37 -5.20
C ASP A 145 8.48 -14.51 -4.82
#